data_AF-A0A3B9KSN0-F1
#
_entry.id   AF-A0A3B9KSN0-F1
#
_cell.length_a   1.000
_cell.length_b   1.000
_cell.length_c   1.000
_cell.angle_alpha   90.00
_cell.angle_beta   90.00
_cell.angle_gamma   90.00
#
_symmetry.space_group_name_H-M   'P 1'
#
loop_
_entity.id
_entity.type
_entity.pdbx_description
1 polymer ?
#
loop_
_entity_poly.entity_id
_entity_poly.type
_entity_poly.pdbx_seq_one_letter_code
_entity_poly.pdbx_strand_id
1 'polypeptide(L)'
;MWYSVRFHISLFLRTEKVCVSFFPIFPIPLIFLLNIPFLYRILPEMQHPHYKVLFLLLLLVSCLLFSPKNTSAESPVSYGIDVLKDLEYEPLEWRRTAVFCNHSSLNRQGRHLLDVLNPSDQIAIPLIYIFNAPQWKGLSIPEETIWMDSTIIRYQQYPYFHFHIRDILSCDAILFDMQLSGIVDDPALSILQIAASLAQKHDLELIVCDRPPLARVDTCQGPWHEGFELPYQYGLTSGELAHYFGTYFFPGLRLSIIPMDIRNRQDIPHLTSPYPVKVDTLLLNSEQGKYVIGL
;
A
#
# COMPACT_ATOMS: atom_id res chain seq x y z
N MET A 1 16.23 -18.86 31.65
CA MET A 1 17.38 -19.16 30.78
C MET A 1 17.54 -18.01 29.80
N TRP A 2 18.18 -16.93 30.25
CA TRP A 2 18.61 -15.78 29.45
C TRP A 2 19.97 -15.40 30.03
N TYR A 3 21.04 -15.62 29.28
CA TYR A 3 22.39 -15.25 29.67
C TYR A 3 22.56 -13.74 29.49
N SER A 4 22.60 -13.01 30.61
CA SER A 4 23.20 -11.67 30.66
C SER A 4 24.69 -11.85 30.90
N VAL A 5 25.51 -11.59 29.88
CA VAL A 5 26.97 -11.49 30.06
C VAL A 5 27.29 -10.03 30.38
N ARG A 6 27.36 -9.73 31.68
CA ARG A 6 28.03 -8.55 32.23
C ARG A 6 29.53 -8.82 32.25
N PHE A 7 30.31 -8.02 31.53
CA PHE A 7 31.74 -7.88 31.84
C PHE A 7 31.92 -6.69 32.79
N HIS A 8 32.24 -7.00 34.04
CA HIS A 8 32.74 -6.06 35.02
C HIS A 8 34.26 -6.21 35.07
N ILE A 9 35.00 -5.12 34.83
CA ILE A 9 36.37 -4.98 35.31
C ILE A 9 36.37 -3.77 36.24
N SER A 10 36.55 -4.04 37.53
CA SER A 10 36.78 -3.00 38.53
C SER A 10 38.26 -2.64 38.54
N LEU A 11 38.56 -1.34 38.55
CA LEU A 11 39.76 -0.86 39.22
C LEU A 11 39.42 0.45 39.94
N PHE A 12 39.49 0.36 41.25
CA PHE A 12 39.42 1.50 42.17
C PHE A 12 40.78 2.19 42.13
N LEU A 13 40.83 3.50 41.86
CA LEU A 13 41.64 4.53 42.55
C LEU A 13 41.79 5.79 41.69
N ARG A 14 41.19 6.87 42.20
CA ARG A 14 41.71 8.24 42.34
C ARG A 14 42.40 8.91 41.13
N THR A 15 41.90 10.12 40.87
CA THR A 15 42.47 11.25 40.11
C THR A 15 42.11 11.35 38.63
N GLU A 16 41.60 12.53 38.31
CA GLU A 16 41.11 13.04 37.04
C GLU A 16 41.96 12.65 35.83
N LYS A 17 41.34 11.96 34.86
CA LYS A 17 41.79 11.99 33.46
C LYS A 17 40.61 12.01 32.51
N VAL A 18 40.68 12.99 31.61
CA VAL A 18 39.83 13.21 30.43
C VAL A 18 39.65 11.88 29.68
N CYS A 19 38.40 11.45 29.54
CA CYS A 19 38.03 10.29 28.75
C CYS A 19 37.71 10.78 27.33
N VAL A 20 38.63 10.57 26.38
CA VAL A 20 38.33 10.68 24.95
C VAL A 20 37.65 9.36 24.57
N SER A 21 36.32 9.34 24.62
CA SER A 21 35.52 8.24 24.09
C SER A 21 35.46 8.35 22.57
N PHE A 22 35.98 7.32 21.89
CA PHE A 22 35.78 7.11 20.46
C PHE A 22 34.27 6.95 20.18
N PHE A 23 33.64 7.99 19.66
CA PHE A 23 32.31 7.89 19.07
C PHE A 23 32.42 7.34 17.64
N PRO A 24 31.44 6.56 17.17
CA PRO A 24 31.37 6.17 15.77
C PRO A 24 31.32 7.44 14.91
N ILE A 25 31.93 7.39 13.74
CA ILE A 25 32.07 8.50 12.80
C ILE A 25 30.66 8.93 12.35
N PHE A 26 30.04 9.83 13.11
CA PHE A 26 28.90 10.59 12.66
C PHE A 26 29.40 11.63 11.65
N PRO A 27 28.64 11.93 10.58
CA PRO A 27 28.97 13.07 9.76
C PRO A 27 29.06 14.29 10.67
N ILE A 28 30.21 14.98 10.62
CA ILE A 28 30.56 16.17 11.40
C ILE A 28 29.38 17.17 11.60
N PRO A 29 28.45 17.37 10.64
CA PRO A 29 27.27 18.23 10.88
C PRO A 29 26.27 17.73 11.93
N LEU A 30 26.12 16.42 12.14
CA LEU A 30 25.13 15.88 13.09
C LEU A 30 25.53 16.15 14.55
N ILE A 31 26.83 16.20 14.83
CA ILE A 31 27.39 16.55 16.14
C ILE A 31 27.11 18.01 16.50
N PHE A 32 27.10 18.91 15.51
CA PHE A 32 26.82 20.33 15.72
C PHE A 32 25.33 20.64 15.89
N LEU A 33 24.45 19.93 15.18
CA LEU A 33 22.99 20.09 15.33
C LEU A 33 22.46 19.60 16.69
N LEU A 34 23.06 18.55 17.26
CA LEU A 34 22.65 17.98 18.55
C LEU A 34 23.18 18.74 19.78
N ASN A 35 24.02 19.77 19.59
CA ASN A 35 24.66 20.48 20.70
C ASN A 35 24.53 22.01 20.58
N ILE A 36 23.30 22.50 20.51
CA ILE A 36 22.97 23.93 20.69
C ILE A 36 23.68 24.54 21.92
N PRO A 37 23.80 23.86 23.08
CA PRO A 37 24.53 24.41 24.24
C PRO A 37 26.03 24.65 24.00
N PHE A 38 26.67 23.87 23.11
CA PHE A 38 28.08 24.02 22.76
C PHE A 38 28.33 25.26 21.90
N LEU A 39 27.42 25.53 20.94
CA LEU A 39 27.47 26.73 20.09
C LEU A 39 27.36 28.03 20.91
N TYR A 40 26.48 28.05 21.92
CA TYR A 40 26.35 29.19 22.84
C TYR A 40 27.60 29.45 23.69
N ARG A 41 28.46 28.45 23.87
CA ARG A 41 29.69 28.56 24.66
C ARG A 41 30.89 29.06 23.86
N ILE A 42 30.99 28.70 22.57
CA ILE A 42 32.13 29.07 21.71
C ILE A 42 31.96 30.45 21.07
N LEU A 43 30.74 30.81 20.66
CA LEU A 43 30.48 32.09 19.99
C LEU A 43 30.93 33.33 20.80
N PRO A 44 30.83 33.36 22.15
CA PRO A 44 31.35 34.46 22.97
C PRO A 44 32.89 34.50 23.07
N GLU A 45 33.57 33.35 23.03
CA GLU A 45 35.03 33.26 23.20
C GLU A 45 35.83 33.72 21.97
N MET A 46 35.20 33.80 20.79
CA MET A 46 35.85 34.31 19.58
C MET A 46 36.03 35.84 19.64
N GLN A 47 37.29 36.29 19.74
CA GLN A 47 37.65 37.69 19.96
C GLN A 47 37.41 38.63 18.77
N HIS A 48 37.46 38.12 17.52
CA HIS A 48 37.29 38.96 16.32
C HIS A 48 35.99 38.64 15.57
N PRO A 49 35.25 39.68 15.12
CA PRO A 49 33.93 39.52 14.51
C PRO A 49 33.96 38.75 13.18
N HIS A 50 35.05 38.86 12.41
CA HIS A 50 35.18 38.20 11.11
C HIS A 50 35.23 36.66 11.21
N TYR A 51 35.77 36.11 12.32
CA TYR A 51 35.79 34.65 12.54
C TYR A 51 34.41 34.10 12.88
N LYS A 52 33.55 34.88 13.55
CA LYS A 52 32.15 34.48 13.84
C LYS A 52 31.34 34.37 12.55
N VAL A 53 31.49 35.36 11.67
CA VAL A 53 30.82 35.38 10.36
C VAL A 53 31.28 34.22 9.50
N LEU A 54 32.60 33.97 9.42
CA LEU A 54 33.15 32.84 8.68
C LEU A 54 32.67 31.49 9.23
N PHE A 55 32.63 31.34 10.56
CA PHE A 55 32.16 30.12 11.21
C PHE A 55 30.67 29.86 10.94
N LEU A 56 29.82 30.89 11.03
CA LEU A 56 28.39 30.79 10.70
C LEU A 56 28.17 30.47 9.21
N LEU A 57 28.97 31.06 8.30
CA LEU A 57 28.94 30.74 6.87
C LEU A 57 29.33 29.28 6.61
N LEU A 58 30.37 28.78 7.26
CA LEU A 58 30.79 27.38 7.14
C LEU A 58 29.73 26.42 7.70
N LEU A 59 29.06 26.79 8.79
CA LEU A 59 27.97 26.02 9.36
C LEU A 59 26.75 25.99 8.42
N LEU A 60 26.41 27.14 7.82
CA LEU A 60 25.33 27.25 6.84
C LEU A 60 25.64 26.44 5.55
N VAL A 61 26.87 26.53 5.04
CA VAL A 61 27.33 25.72 3.89
C VAL A 61 27.31 24.24 4.24
N SER A 62 27.75 23.85 5.44
CA SER A 62 27.67 22.46 5.91
C SER A 62 26.22 21.98 5.99
N CYS A 63 25.29 22.80 6.47
CA CYS A 63 23.86 22.44 6.50
C CYS A 63 23.27 22.28 5.09
N LEU A 64 23.66 23.14 4.13
CA LEU A 64 23.23 23.03 2.74
C LEU A 64 23.80 21.79 2.03
N LEU A 65 25.05 21.42 2.31
CA LEU A 65 25.70 20.24 1.74
C LEU A 65 25.20 18.92 2.34
N PHE A 66 24.68 18.95 3.58
CA PHE A 66 24.16 17.78 4.30
C PHE A 66 22.64 17.81 4.47
N SER A 67 21.94 18.62 3.67
CA SER A 67 20.49 18.55 3.62
C SER A 67 20.14 17.10 3.28
N PRO A 68 19.35 16.39 4.12
CA PRO A 68 18.99 15.02 3.84
C PRO A 68 18.31 15.05 2.46
N LYS A 69 18.92 14.39 1.48
CA LYS A 69 18.19 14.08 0.26
C LYS A 69 17.02 13.24 0.75
N ASN A 70 15.80 13.77 0.62
CA ASN A 70 14.58 12.99 0.77
C ASN A 70 14.60 11.96 -0.37
N THR A 71 15.43 10.93 -0.25
CA THR A 71 15.16 9.65 -0.87
C THR A 71 13.96 9.14 -0.09
N SER A 72 12.75 9.49 -0.53
CA SER A 72 11.59 8.67 -0.23
C SER A 72 12.03 7.25 -0.52
N ALA A 73 12.11 6.41 0.51
CA ALA A 73 12.37 4.99 0.31
C ALA A 73 11.27 4.52 -0.64
N GLU A 74 11.61 4.36 -1.91
CA GLU A 74 10.66 3.90 -2.91
C GLU A 74 10.26 2.50 -2.47
N SER A 75 8.97 2.31 -2.16
CA SER A 75 8.44 0.99 -1.88
C SER A 75 8.83 0.09 -3.07
N PRO A 76 9.45 -1.08 -2.84
CA PRO A 76 9.86 -1.99 -3.91
C PRO A 76 8.66 -2.60 -4.66
N VAL A 77 7.44 -2.34 -4.17
CA VAL A 77 6.18 -2.81 -4.76
C VAL A 77 5.32 -1.61 -5.13
N SER A 78 4.90 -1.59 -6.40
CA SER A 78 3.78 -0.80 -6.90
C SER A 78 2.54 -1.68 -6.93
N TYR A 79 1.49 -1.27 -6.21
CA TYR A 79 0.22 -1.99 -6.18
C TYR A 79 -0.56 -1.75 -7.49
N GLY A 80 -1.65 -2.48 -7.71
CA GLY A 80 -2.47 -2.29 -8.90
C GLY A 80 -2.95 -0.84 -9.09
N ILE A 81 -3.23 -0.10 -8.01
CA ILE A 81 -3.54 1.34 -8.06
C ILE A 81 -2.39 2.19 -8.62
N ASP A 82 -1.14 1.84 -8.29
CA ASP A 82 0.04 2.54 -8.77
C ASP A 82 0.26 2.25 -10.26
N VAL A 83 0.08 1.00 -10.67
CA VAL A 83 0.18 0.56 -12.07
C VAL A 83 -0.94 1.17 -12.92
N LEU A 84 -2.16 1.25 -12.38
CA LEU A 84 -3.29 1.91 -13.04
C LEU A 84 -2.96 3.36 -13.40
N LYS A 85 -2.30 4.08 -12.50
CA LYS A 85 -1.82 5.44 -12.76
C LYS A 85 -0.70 5.48 -13.80
N ASP A 86 0.25 4.55 -13.73
CA ASP A 86 1.35 4.45 -14.70
C ASP A 86 0.83 4.11 -16.12
N LEU A 87 -0.33 3.45 -16.22
CA LEU A 87 -1.07 3.20 -17.46
C LEU A 87 -1.98 4.37 -17.89
N GLU A 88 -1.85 5.53 -17.27
CA GLU A 88 -2.68 6.72 -17.55
C GLU A 88 -4.19 6.44 -17.47
N TYR A 89 -4.59 5.50 -16.62
CA TYR A 89 -5.99 5.08 -16.44
C TYR A 89 -6.65 4.40 -17.66
N GLU A 90 -5.88 3.94 -18.65
CA GLU A 90 -6.38 3.23 -19.85
C GLU A 90 -7.46 2.17 -19.52
N PRO A 91 -7.31 1.30 -18.48
CA PRO A 91 -8.34 0.29 -18.17
C PRO A 91 -9.72 0.86 -17.78
N LEU A 92 -9.80 2.13 -17.42
CA LEU A 92 -11.01 2.83 -17.00
C LEU A 92 -11.57 3.76 -18.08
N GLU A 93 -10.84 3.99 -19.17
CA GLU A 93 -11.27 4.90 -20.22
C GLU A 93 -12.59 4.46 -20.85
N TRP A 94 -13.41 5.45 -21.21
CA TRP A 94 -14.70 5.25 -21.89
C TRP A 94 -15.72 4.39 -21.12
N ARG A 95 -15.48 4.14 -19.83
CA ARG A 95 -16.34 3.33 -18.95
C ARG A 95 -16.87 4.18 -17.82
N ARG A 96 -18.14 3.99 -17.49
CA ARG A 96 -18.74 4.50 -16.26
C ARG A 96 -18.42 3.52 -15.14
N THR A 97 -17.40 3.83 -14.34
CA THR A 97 -16.84 2.89 -13.37
C THR A 97 -17.36 3.17 -11.96
N ALA A 98 -17.99 2.17 -11.34
CA ALA A 98 -18.25 2.19 -9.90
C ALA A 98 -16.97 1.84 -9.13
N VAL A 99 -16.63 2.61 -8.10
CA VAL A 99 -15.44 2.34 -7.28
C VAL A 99 -15.84 1.66 -5.97
N PHE A 100 -15.23 0.51 -5.65
CA PHE A 100 -15.37 -0.20 -4.39
C PHE A 100 -14.06 -0.03 -3.61
N CYS A 101 -14.08 0.79 -2.57
CA CYS A 101 -12.88 1.13 -1.79
C CYS A 101 -13.16 1.19 -0.29
N ASN A 102 -12.11 1.21 0.51
CA ASN A 102 -12.17 1.47 1.95
C ASN A 102 -10.93 2.28 2.38
N HIS A 103 -10.77 2.49 3.69
CA HIS A 103 -9.61 3.20 4.25
C HIS A 103 -8.23 2.66 3.81
N SER A 104 -8.12 1.42 3.33
CA SER A 104 -6.87 0.77 2.96
C SER A 104 -6.47 0.98 1.49
N SER A 105 -7.32 1.62 0.69
CA SER A 105 -7.12 1.90 -0.74
C SER A 105 -6.08 3.00 -0.96
N LEU A 106 -4.88 2.80 -0.43
CA LEU A 106 -3.77 3.75 -0.47
C LEU A 106 -2.74 3.28 -1.51
N ASN A 107 -2.18 4.25 -2.23
CA ASN A 107 -1.05 4.03 -3.14
C ASN A 107 0.28 4.03 -2.39
N ARG A 108 1.41 3.82 -3.08
CA ARG A 108 2.74 3.76 -2.44
C ARG A 108 3.18 5.08 -1.76
N GLN A 109 2.54 6.21 -2.08
CA GLN A 109 2.77 7.50 -1.43
C GLN A 109 1.77 7.81 -0.31
N GLY A 110 0.90 6.86 0.06
CA GLY A 110 -0.12 7.05 1.09
C GLY A 110 -1.30 7.92 0.63
N ARG A 111 -1.45 8.17 -0.68
CA ARG A 111 -2.63 8.86 -1.24
C ARG A 111 -3.75 7.87 -1.47
N HIS A 112 -4.98 8.28 -1.16
CA HIS A 112 -6.14 7.41 -1.32
C HIS A 112 -6.54 7.28 -2.79
N LEU A 113 -7.16 6.15 -3.16
CA LEU A 113 -7.62 5.87 -4.52
C LEU A 113 -8.44 7.00 -5.12
N LEU A 114 -9.31 7.59 -4.32
CA LEU A 114 -10.17 8.69 -4.77
C LEU A 114 -9.37 9.95 -5.14
N ASP A 115 -8.24 10.20 -4.48
CA ASP A 115 -7.30 11.27 -4.86
C ASP A 115 -6.43 10.90 -6.07
N VAL A 116 -6.19 9.60 -6.27
CA VAL A 116 -5.44 9.13 -7.44
C VAL A 116 -6.30 9.24 -8.69
N LEU A 117 -7.56 8.84 -8.61
CA LEU A 117 -8.53 8.91 -9.69
C LEU A 117 -9.03 10.35 -9.99
N ASN A 118 -8.43 11.39 -9.39
CA ASN A 118 -8.79 12.81 -9.52
C ASN A 118 -9.21 13.20 -10.95
N PRO A 119 -10.16 14.15 -11.15
CA PRO A 119 -10.89 14.28 -12.39
C PRO A 119 -9.95 14.53 -13.57
N SER A 120 -9.92 13.55 -14.46
CA SER A 120 -9.49 13.71 -15.83
C SER A 120 -10.73 13.58 -16.72
N ASP A 121 -10.73 14.25 -17.86
CA ASP A 121 -11.82 14.14 -18.83
C ASP A 121 -11.93 12.74 -19.47
N GLN A 122 -11.01 11.82 -19.13
CA GLN A 122 -10.87 10.50 -19.74
C GLN A 122 -11.60 9.38 -18.96
N ILE A 123 -11.86 9.58 -17.66
CA ILE A 123 -12.49 8.58 -16.79
C ILE A 123 -13.80 9.09 -16.19
N ALA A 124 -14.82 8.22 -16.13
CA ALA A 124 -16.11 8.55 -15.55
C ALA A 124 -16.37 7.71 -14.30
N ILE A 125 -16.42 8.34 -13.13
CA ILE A 125 -16.70 7.67 -11.85
C ILE A 125 -18.02 8.22 -11.29
N PRO A 126 -19.18 7.75 -11.77
CA PRO A 126 -20.46 8.26 -11.31
C PRO A 126 -20.84 7.76 -9.90
N LEU A 127 -20.16 6.72 -9.39
CA LEU A 127 -20.55 6.01 -8.18
C LEU A 127 -19.35 5.52 -7.38
N ILE A 128 -19.34 5.80 -6.08
CA ILE A 128 -18.36 5.28 -5.13
C ILE A 128 -19.09 4.57 -4.00
N TYR A 129 -18.70 3.32 -3.74
CA TYR A 129 -19.06 2.58 -2.54
C TYR A 129 -17.88 2.54 -1.57
N ILE A 130 -18.08 3.14 -0.40
CA ILE A 130 -17.11 3.13 0.71
C ILE A 130 -17.55 2.07 1.71
N PHE A 131 -16.72 1.06 1.89
CA PHE A 131 -17.01 -0.04 2.79
C PHE A 131 -16.38 0.16 4.15
N ASN A 132 -17.16 -0.09 5.20
CA ASN A 132 -16.74 -0.12 6.59
C ASN A 132 -17.06 -1.48 7.22
N ALA A 133 -16.30 -1.86 8.23
CA ALA A 133 -16.50 -3.08 8.99
C ALA A 133 -16.16 -2.85 10.47
N PRO A 134 -16.80 -3.56 11.42
CA PRO A 134 -16.47 -3.46 12.85
C PRO A 134 -14.99 -3.71 13.16
N GLN A 135 -14.33 -4.57 12.39
CA GLN A 135 -12.91 -4.92 12.50
C GLN A 135 -11.98 -3.76 12.12
N TRP A 136 -12.48 -2.78 11.38
CA TRP A 136 -11.72 -1.61 10.90
C TRP A 136 -11.95 -0.38 11.78
N LYS A 137 -12.44 -0.56 13.01
CA LYS A 137 -12.80 0.55 13.90
C LYS A 137 -11.60 1.48 14.13
N GLY A 138 -11.82 2.78 13.93
CA GLY A 138 -10.79 3.82 14.07
C GLY A 138 -9.96 4.04 12.80
N LEU A 139 -10.24 3.30 11.73
CA LEU A 139 -9.68 3.54 10.41
C LEU A 139 -10.70 4.30 9.57
N SER A 140 -10.26 5.37 8.93
CA SER A 140 -11.09 6.21 8.06
C SER A 140 -10.32 6.54 6.79
N ILE A 141 -11.06 6.91 5.75
CA ILE A 141 -10.47 7.56 4.58
C ILE A 141 -9.80 8.87 5.06
N PRO A 142 -8.59 9.21 4.58
CA PRO A 142 -7.91 10.46 4.96
C PRO A 142 -8.81 11.68 4.77
N GLU A 143 -8.83 12.60 5.74
CA GLU A 143 -9.69 13.80 5.68
C GLU A 143 -9.39 14.71 4.48
N GLU A 144 -8.16 14.66 3.97
CA GLU A 144 -7.70 15.44 2.81
C GLU A 144 -8.16 14.87 1.46
N THR A 145 -8.92 13.76 1.47
CA THR A 145 -9.39 13.13 0.23
C THR A 145 -10.38 14.03 -0.51
N ILE A 146 -10.09 14.32 -1.77
CA ILE A 146 -10.90 15.19 -2.64
C ILE A 146 -12.05 14.37 -3.22
N TRP A 147 -13.26 14.90 -3.09
CA TRP A 147 -14.47 14.30 -3.65
C TRP A 147 -14.80 14.92 -5.00
N MET A 148 -15.28 14.09 -5.92
CA MET A 148 -15.76 14.55 -7.23
C MET A 148 -17.19 15.10 -7.10
N ASP A 149 -17.41 16.33 -7.58
CA ASP A 149 -18.69 17.06 -7.40
C ASP A 149 -19.92 16.34 -8.00
N SER A 150 -19.76 15.52 -9.03
CA SER A 150 -20.85 14.83 -9.72
C SER A 150 -21.04 13.36 -9.29
N THR A 151 -20.23 12.89 -8.35
CA THR A 151 -20.18 11.46 -7.98
C THR A 151 -21.11 11.16 -6.81
N ILE A 152 -21.90 10.10 -6.97
CA ILE A 152 -22.74 9.58 -5.89
C ILE A 152 -21.89 8.74 -4.95
N ILE A 153 -21.90 9.08 -3.67
CA ILE A 153 -21.19 8.31 -2.63
C ILE A 153 -22.20 7.51 -1.81
N ARG A 154 -21.90 6.21 -1.62
CA ARG A 154 -22.69 5.27 -0.84
C ARG A 154 -21.81 4.62 0.22
N TYR A 155 -22.16 4.80 1.48
CA TYR A 155 -21.50 4.11 2.59
C TYR A 155 -22.14 2.74 2.82
N GLN A 156 -21.31 1.72 2.99
CA GLN A 156 -21.71 0.33 3.22
C GLN A 156 -21.13 -0.18 4.53
N GLN A 157 -21.89 -0.98 5.27
CA GLN A 157 -21.48 -1.46 6.58
C GLN A 157 -21.53 -2.99 6.63
N TYR A 158 -20.38 -3.65 6.63
CA TYR A 158 -20.30 -5.11 6.79
C TYR A 158 -20.94 -5.55 8.13
N PRO A 159 -21.72 -6.65 8.17
CA PRO A 159 -22.02 -7.60 7.08
C PRO A 159 -23.28 -7.25 6.24
N TYR A 160 -23.86 -6.06 6.41
CA TYR A 160 -25.12 -5.68 5.81
C TYR A 160 -24.92 -4.65 4.68
N PHE A 161 -25.08 -5.12 3.44
CA PHE A 161 -24.90 -4.27 2.27
C PHE A 161 -26.22 -3.97 1.58
N HIS A 162 -26.36 -2.74 1.08
CA HIS A 162 -27.52 -2.30 0.32
C HIS A 162 -27.12 -1.71 -1.03
N PHE A 163 -27.35 -2.45 -2.11
CA PHE A 163 -27.08 -2.00 -3.47
C PHE A 163 -28.39 -1.58 -4.15
N HIS A 164 -28.46 -0.30 -4.56
CA HIS A 164 -29.55 0.15 -5.41
C HIS A 164 -29.31 -0.35 -6.82
N ILE A 165 -30.26 -1.11 -7.36
CA ILE A 165 -30.14 -1.66 -8.72
C ILE A 165 -29.89 -0.57 -9.77
N ARG A 166 -30.51 0.61 -9.60
CA ARG A 166 -30.32 1.76 -10.52
C ARG A 166 -28.88 2.26 -10.50
N ASP A 167 -28.23 2.27 -9.33
CA ASP A 167 -26.85 2.72 -9.19
C ASP A 167 -25.93 1.75 -9.97
N ILE A 168 -26.10 0.45 -9.75
CA ILE A 168 -25.31 -0.61 -10.41
C ILE A 168 -25.53 -0.62 -11.93
N LEU A 169 -26.78 -0.54 -12.41
CA LEU A 169 -27.09 -0.51 -13.84
C LEU A 169 -26.70 0.81 -14.54
N SER A 170 -26.25 1.82 -13.80
CA SER A 170 -25.75 3.07 -14.36
C SER A 170 -24.24 3.05 -14.64
N CYS A 171 -23.57 1.92 -14.39
CA CYS A 171 -22.14 1.72 -14.57
C CYS A 171 -21.90 0.60 -15.61
N ASP A 172 -20.69 0.57 -16.17
CA ASP A 172 -20.21 -0.45 -17.11
C ASP A 172 -19.19 -1.40 -16.43
N ALA A 173 -18.55 -0.92 -15.36
CA ALA A 173 -17.51 -1.64 -14.65
C ALA A 173 -17.55 -1.36 -13.13
N ILE A 174 -16.94 -2.27 -12.36
CA ILE A 174 -16.64 -2.12 -10.94
C ILE A 174 -15.11 -2.16 -10.78
N LEU A 175 -14.51 -1.07 -10.29
CA LEU A 175 -13.12 -1.06 -9.83
C LEU A 175 -13.06 -1.45 -8.36
N PHE A 176 -12.39 -2.56 -8.04
CA PHE A 176 -12.16 -3.02 -6.68
C PHE A 176 -10.70 -2.74 -6.27
N ASP A 177 -10.52 -2.02 -5.16
CA ASP A 177 -9.22 -1.80 -4.55
C ASP A 177 -9.33 -1.80 -3.03
N MET A 178 -8.98 -2.91 -2.39
CA MET A 178 -8.89 -3.02 -0.93
C MET A 178 -7.76 -3.97 -0.56
N GLN A 179 -7.08 -3.68 0.55
CA GLN A 179 -6.10 -4.59 1.13
C GLN A 179 -6.81 -5.79 1.76
N LEU A 180 -6.42 -7.00 1.37
CA LEU A 180 -6.88 -8.24 2.01
C LEU A 180 -5.85 -8.72 3.03
N SER A 181 -6.34 -9.32 4.10
CA SER A 181 -5.57 -9.92 5.18
C SER A 181 -4.91 -11.25 4.80
N GLY A 182 -5.45 -11.98 3.82
CA GLY A 182 -4.97 -13.32 3.46
C GLY A 182 -5.67 -14.47 4.19
N ILE A 183 -6.72 -14.18 4.97
CA ILE A 183 -7.54 -15.18 5.69
C ILE A 183 -9.03 -15.06 5.34
N VAL A 184 -9.78 -16.14 5.56
CA VAL A 184 -11.21 -16.23 5.18
C VAL A 184 -12.15 -15.34 6.00
N ASP A 185 -11.76 -14.95 7.22
CA ASP A 185 -12.58 -14.10 8.12
C ASP A 185 -12.52 -12.60 7.76
N ASP A 186 -12.06 -12.27 6.56
CA ASP A 186 -11.85 -10.89 6.12
C ASP A 186 -13.10 -10.30 5.46
N PRO A 187 -13.63 -9.16 5.98
CA PRO A 187 -14.68 -8.43 5.29
C PRO A 187 -14.33 -8.07 3.84
N ALA A 188 -13.07 -7.75 3.53
CA ALA A 188 -12.65 -7.40 2.17
C ALA A 188 -12.76 -8.60 1.20
N LEU A 189 -12.51 -9.83 1.67
CA LEU A 189 -12.72 -11.05 0.88
C LEU A 189 -14.20 -11.22 0.52
N SER A 190 -15.10 -11.02 1.49
CA SER A 190 -16.54 -11.08 1.27
C SER A 190 -17.00 -10.01 0.27
N ILE A 191 -16.45 -8.79 0.38
CA ILE A 191 -16.79 -7.70 -0.55
C ILE A 191 -16.28 -8.00 -1.96
N LEU A 192 -15.10 -8.60 -2.12
CA LEU A 192 -14.59 -9.03 -3.43
C LEU A 192 -15.51 -10.07 -4.08
N GLN A 193 -15.96 -11.09 -3.33
CA GLN A 193 -16.90 -12.09 -3.84
C GLN A 193 -18.24 -11.44 -4.24
N ILE A 194 -18.71 -10.46 -3.49
CA ILE A 194 -19.94 -9.70 -3.81
C ILE A 194 -19.75 -8.82 -5.05
N ALA A 195 -18.59 -8.17 -5.21
CA ALA A 195 -18.27 -7.40 -6.40
C ALA A 195 -18.29 -8.30 -7.64
N ALA A 196 -17.68 -9.49 -7.57
CA ALA A 196 -17.73 -10.50 -8.63
C ALA A 196 -19.17 -10.96 -8.93
N SER A 197 -19.97 -11.23 -7.89
CA SER A 197 -21.38 -11.60 -8.02
C SER A 197 -22.21 -10.52 -8.71
N LEU A 198 -22.06 -9.25 -8.29
CA LEU A 198 -22.75 -8.11 -8.89
C LEU A 198 -22.33 -7.90 -10.35
N ALA A 199 -21.02 -8.00 -10.62
CA ALA A 199 -20.48 -7.82 -11.95
C ALA A 199 -21.00 -8.89 -12.90
N GLN A 200 -20.93 -10.17 -12.52
CA GLN A 200 -21.43 -11.26 -13.34
C GLN A 200 -22.95 -11.15 -13.57
N LYS A 201 -23.72 -10.85 -12.51
CA LYS A 201 -25.19 -10.81 -12.58
C LYS A 201 -25.72 -9.67 -13.45
N HIS A 202 -25.00 -8.56 -13.50
CA HIS A 202 -25.42 -7.34 -14.19
C HIS A 202 -24.60 -7.04 -15.44
N ASP A 203 -23.80 -8.00 -15.90
CA ASP A 203 -22.92 -7.89 -17.07
C ASP A 203 -22.02 -6.65 -17.00
N LEU A 204 -21.39 -6.43 -15.84
CA LEU A 204 -20.35 -5.42 -15.65
C LEU A 204 -18.99 -6.09 -15.73
N GLU A 205 -17.98 -5.31 -16.10
CA GLU A 205 -16.59 -5.75 -15.94
C GLU A 205 -16.14 -5.54 -14.49
N LEU A 206 -15.57 -6.57 -13.85
CA LEU A 206 -14.85 -6.41 -12.60
C LEU A 206 -13.38 -6.11 -12.91
N ILE A 207 -12.91 -4.95 -12.47
CA ILE A 207 -11.53 -4.51 -12.59
C ILE A 207 -10.91 -4.55 -11.19
N VAL A 208 -9.83 -5.30 -11.00
CA VAL A 208 -9.20 -5.46 -9.68
C VAL A 208 -7.81 -4.85 -9.68
N CYS A 209 -7.59 -3.87 -8.80
CA CYS A 209 -6.26 -3.40 -8.44
C CYS A 209 -5.61 -4.46 -7.55
N ASP A 210 -4.66 -5.23 -8.10
CA ASP A 210 -4.06 -6.33 -7.37
C ASP A 210 -3.21 -5.85 -6.19
N ARG A 211 -3.29 -6.58 -5.08
CA ARG A 211 -2.55 -6.33 -3.83
C ARG A 211 -2.07 -7.65 -3.24
N PRO A 212 -0.88 -7.67 -2.61
CA PRO A 212 -0.43 -8.86 -1.91
C PRO A 212 -1.29 -9.00 -0.64
N PRO A 213 -1.62 -10.22 -0.18
CA PRO A 213 -2.27 -10.37 1.13
C PRO A 213 -1.31 -9.92 2.24
N LEU A 214 -1.86 -9.49 3.39
CA LEU A 214 -1.04 -9.15 4.56
C LEU A 214 -0.38 -10.41 5.17
N ALA A 215 -1.08 -11.54 5.13
CA ALA A 215 -0.52 -12.83 5.46
C ALA A 215 0.39 -13.34 4.32
N ARG A 216 1.20 -14.34 4.63
CA ARG A 216 2.18 -14.88 3.68
C ARG A 216 1.48 -15.54 2.47
N VAL A 217 1.92 -15.19 1.26
CA VAL A 217 1.31 -15.62 -0.02
C VAL A 217 1.58 -17.10 -0.34
N ASP A 218 2.64 -17.70 0.19
CA ASP A 218 3.06 -19.08 -0.15
C ASP A 218 2.56 -20.14 0.85
N THR A 219 1.60 -19.80 1.73
CA THR A 219 1.09 -20.72 2.75
C THR A 219 -0.42 -20.89 2.65
N CYS A 220 -0.85 -22.13 2.41
CA CYS A 220 -2.23 -22.57 2.49
C CYS A 220 -2.39 -23.46 3.72
N GLN A 221 -3.12 -22.99 4.74
CA GLN A 221 -3.24 -23.71 6.01
C GLN A 221 -4.55 -23.43 6.76
N GLY A 222 -4.88 -24.32 7.69
CA GLY A 222 -6.04 -24.21 8.58
C GLY A 222 -7.29 -24.91 8.05
N PRO A 223 -8.41 -24.81 8.79
CA PRO A 223 -9.67 -25.46 8.42
C PRO A 223 -10.20 -24.94 7.09
N TRP A 224 -10.91 -25.81 6.37
CA TRP A 224 -11.60 -25.45 5.13
C TRP A 224 -12.84 -24.61 5.43
N HIS A 225 -13.06 -23.55 4.66
CA HIS A 225 -14.23 -22.69 4.77
C HIS A 225 -15.17 -22.92 3.59
N GLU A 226 -16.28 -23.63 3.82
CA GLU A 226 -17.23 -24.05 2.78
C GLU A 226 -17.80 -22.88 1.96
N GLY A 227 -18.03 -21.70 2.55
CA GLY A 227 -18.59 -20.56 1.82
C GLY A 227 -17.66 -19.94 0.76
N PHE A 228 -16.35 -20.15 0.88
CA PHE A 228 -15.35 -19.65 -0.07
C PHE A 228 -14.63 -20.79 -0.80
N GLU A 229 -14.81 -22.03 -0.35
CA GLU A 229 -14.07 -23.21 -0.81
C GLU A 229 -12.54 -22.96 -0.76
N LEU A 230 -12.07 -22.39 0.36
CA LEU A 230 -10.68 -22.04 0.60
C LEU A 230 -10.24 -22.50 1.99
N PRO A 231 -8.95 -22.83 2.20
CA PRO A 231 -8.39 -22.99 3.54
C PRO A 231 -8.37 -21.65 4.29
N TYR A 232 -8.33 -21.72 5.62
CA TYR A 232 -8.39 -20.53 6.48
C TYR A 232 -7.42 -19.41 6.06
N GLN A 233 -6.16 -19.76 5.77
CA GLN A 233 -5.21 -18.92 5.07
C GLN A 233 -5.02 -19.48 3.67
N TYR A 234 -5.27 -18.66 2.64
CA TYR A 234 -5.41 -19.12 1.25
C TYR A 234 -4.24 -18.82 0.33
N GLY A 235 -3.30 -17.94 0.71
CA GLY A 235 -2.07 -17.73 -0.05
C GLY A 235 -2.29 -17.19 -1.47
N LEU A 236 -3.25 -16.29 -1.67
CA LEU A 236 -3.59 -15.71 -2.98
C LEU A 236 -3.64 -14.19 -2.88
N THR A 237 -3.27 -13.51 -3.96
CA THR A 237 -3.48 -12.06 -4.11
C THR A 237 -4.95 -11.74 -4.34
N SER A 238 -5.33 -10.45 -4.25
CA SER A 238 -6.71 -10.04 -4.55
C SER A 238 -7.08 -10.33 -6.01
N GLY A 239 -6.15 -10.18 -6.95
CA GLY A 239 -6.32 -10.53 -8.35
C GLY A 239 -6.48 -12.03 -8.57
N GLU A 240 -5.64 -12.86 -7.95
CA GLU A 240 -5.76 -14.31 -8.02
C GLU A 240 -7.08 -14.82 -7.42
N LEU A 241 -7.53 -14.22 -6.31
CA LEU A 241 -8.84 -14.49 -5.72
C LEU A 241 -10.00 -14.10 -6.64
N ALA A 242 -9.90 -12.97 -7.33
CA ALA A 242 -10.93 -12.55 -8.28
C ALA A 242 -11.01 -13.54 -9.45
N HIS A 243 -9.87 -14.01 -9.96
CA HIS A 243 -9.81 -15.05 -10.97
C HIS A 243 -10.40 -16.38 -10.48
N TYR A 244 -10.07 -16.78 -9.25
CA TYR A 244 -10.67 -17.94 -8.59
C TYR A 244 -12.19 -17.83 -8.51
N PHE A 245 -12.74 -16.71 -8.03
CA PHE A 245 -14.18 -16.49 -7.96
C PHE A 245 -14.84 -16.48 -9.34
N GLY A 246 -14.23 -15.82 -10.33
CA GLY A 246 -14.73 -15.81 -11.72
C GLY A 246 -14.74 -17.21 -12.36
N THR A 247 -13.80 -18.08 -11.97
CA THR A 247 -13.71 -19.44 -12.51
C THR A 247 -14.71 -20.38 -11.86
N TYR A 248 -14.80 -20.38 -10.53
CA TYR A 248 -15.51 -21.43 -9.78
C TYR A 248 -16.91 -21.02 -9.29
N PHE A 249 -17.13 -19.72 -9.02
CA PHE A 249 -18.39 -19.23 -8.44
C PHE A 249 -19.23 -18.46 -9.45
N PHE A 250 -18.57 -17.71 -10.35
CA PHE A 250 -19.22 -16.76 -11.26
C PHE A 250 -18.76 -16.96 -12.70
N PRO A 251 -18.96 -18.15 -13.30
CA PRO A 251 -18.53 -18.42 -14.67
C PRO A 251 -19.17 -17.42 -15.65
N GLY A 252 -18.35 -16.87 -16.54
CA GLY A 252 -18.74 -15.81 -17.47
C GLY A 252 -18.52 -14.38 -16.92
N LEU A 253 -17.99 -14.23 -15.71
CA LEU A 253 -17.54 -12.92 -15.21
C LEU A 253 -16.53 -12.29 -16.17
N ARG A 254 -16.81 -11.06 -16.61
CA ARG A 254 -15.84 -10.22 -17.32
C ARG A 254 -14.87 -9.67 -16.28
N LEU A 255 -13.62 -10.11 -16.31
CA LEU A 255 -12.62 -9.81 -15.30
C LEU A 255 -11.37 -9.20 -15.95
N SER A 256 -10.91 -8.08 -15.40
CA SER A 256 -9.61 -7.47 -15.69
C SER A 256 -8.84 -7.32 -14.39
N ILE A 257 -7.57 -7.70 -14.40
CA ILE A 257 -6.68 -7.58 -13.24
C ILE A 257 -5.57 -6.61 -13.61
N ILE A 258 -5.38 -5.58 -12.79
CA ILE A 258 -4.26 -4.67 -12.89
C ILE A 258 -3.17 -5.23 -11.96
N PRO A 259 -2.14 -5.90 -12.50
CA PRO A 259 -1.18 -6.63 -11.70
C PRO A 259 -0.30 -5.66 -10.90
N MET A 260 0.33 -6.18 -9.84
CA MET A 260 1.38 -5.45 -9.15
C MET A 260 2.65 -5.37 -10.01
N ASP A 261 3.36 -4.25 -9.96
CA ASP A 261 4.71 -4.12 -10.51
C ASP A 261 5.74 -4.16 -9.37
N ILE A 262 6.62 -5.17 -9.40
CA ILE A 262 7.64 -5.39 -8.38
C ILE A 262 8.99 -5.08 -8.99
N ARG A 263 9.42 -3.82 -8.83
CA ARG A 263 10.76 -3.37 -9.22
C ARG A 263 11.69 -3.62 -8.02
N ASN A 264 12.71 -4.47 -8.20
CA ASN A 264 13.63 -5.02 -7.19
C ASN A 264 13.05 -6.14 -6.29
N ARG A 265 13.13 -7.35 -6.85
CA ARG A 265 12.73 -8.66 -6.27
C ARG A 265 13.42 -9.06 -4.95
N GLN A 266 14.50 -8.40 -4.54
CA GLN A 266 15.35 -8.88 -3.43
C GLN A 266 14.92 -8.42 -2.03
N ASP A 267 14.06 -7.41 -1.91
CA ASP A 267 13.81 -6.73 -0.62
C ASP A 267 12.43 -7.00 0.00
N ILE A 268 11.64 -7.94 -0.55
CA ILE A 268 10.41 -8.40 0.08
C ILE A 268 10.73 -9.69 0.85
N PRO A 269 10.76 -9.69 2.20
CA PRO A 269 11.30 -10.82 2.99
C PRO A 269 10.57 -12.16 2.78
N HIS A 270 9.42 -12.16 2.08
CA HIS A 270 8.52 -13.30 1.97
C HIS A 270 7.95 -13.54 0.55
N LEU A 271 8.44 -12.83 -0.48
CA LEU A 271 7.89 -12.90 -1.84
C LEU A 271 8.97 -13.32 -2.84
N THR A 272 9.23 -14.63 -2.96
CA THR A 272 10.20 -15.15 -3.96
C THR A 272 9.60 -15.28 -5.36
N SER A 273 8.27 -15.32 -5.48
CA SER A 273 7.52 -15.16 -6.73
C SER A 273 6.15 -14.55 -6.41
N PRO A 274 5.77 -13.39 -6.97
CA PRO A 274 4.48 -12.75 -6.70
C PRO A 274 3.29 -13.52 -7.28
N TYR A 275 3.56 -14.36 -8.27
CA TYR A 275 2.60 -15.24 -8.88
C TYR A 275 3.32 -16.58 -9.13
N PRO A 276 2.81 -17.73 -8.66
CA PRO A 276 3.25 -19.03 -9.17
C PRO A 276 2.88 -19.19 -10.67
N VAL A 277 2.00 -18.33 -11.20
CA VAL A 277 1.58 -18.26 -12.62
C VAL A 277 2.26 -17.07 -13.31
N LYS A 278 2.83 -17.25 -14.50
CA LYS A 278 3.52 -16.16 -15.22
C LYS A 278 2.58 -14.96 -15.47
N VAL A 279 3.05 -13.76 -15.12
CA VAL A 279 2.33 -12.46 -15.24
C VAL A 279 1.93 -12.12 -16.68
N ASP A 280 2.62 -12.67 -17.67
CA ASP A 280 2.35 -12.48 -19.10
C ASP A 280 0.99 -13.06 -19.57
N THR A 281 0.21 -13.66 -18.67
CA THR A 281 -1.10 -14.27 -18.96
C THR A 281 -2.31 -13.46 -18.47
N LEU A 282 -2.12 -12.32 -17.80
CA LEU A 282 -3.22 -11.57 -17.15
C LEU A 282 -3.77 -10.37 -17.95
N LEU A 283 -3.23 -10.09 -19.14
CA LEU A 283 -3.93 -9.29 -20.15
C LEU A 283 -4.75 -10.23 -21.05
N LEU A 284 -5.89 -10.70 -20.55
CA LEU A 284 -6.85 -11.45 -21.36
C LEU A 284 -8.22 -10.79 -21.27
N ASN A 285 -8.49 -9.91 -22.24
CA ASN A 285 -9.83 -9.79 -22.78
C ASN A 285 -9.77 -9.64 -24.31
N SER A 286 -10.14 -10.70 -25.01
CA SER A 286 -11.10 -10.65 -26.11
C SER A 286 -11.33 -12.09 -26.61
N GLU A 287 -12.52 -12.58 -26.33
CA GLU A 287 -13.09 -13.81 -26.89
C GLU A 287 -12.56 -15.16 -26.36
N GLN A 288 -13.54 -16.05 -26.11
CA GLN A 288 -13.44 -17.50 -25.95
C GLN A 288 -13.16 -18.05 -24.54
N GLY A 289 -14.25 -18.43 -23.87
CA GLY A 289 -14.20 -19.63 -23.04
C GLY A 289 -13.82 -20.83 -23.91
N LYS A 290 -12.69 -21.48 -23.60
CA LYS A 290 -12.41 -22.93 -23.79
C LYS A 290 -10.93 -23.27 -23.48
N TYR A 291 -10.76 -24.14 -22.47
CA TYR A 291 -9.62 -25.03 -22.13
C TYR A 291 -8.30 -24.33 -21.74
N VAL A 292 -7.59 -24.74 -20.68
CA VAL A 292 -6.74 -25.96 -20.56
C VAL A 292 -6.59 -26.33 -19.05
N ILE A 293 -7.16 -27.43 -18.55
CA ILE A 293 -6.54 -28.72 -18.17
C ILE A 293 -5.06 -28.66 -17.71
N GLY A 294 -4.80 -28.99 -16.44
CA GLY A 294 -3.45 -29.37 -16.00
C GLY A 294 -3.35 -29.59 -14.49
N LEU A 295 -3.62 -30.84 -14.07
CA LEU A 295 -3.20 -31.56 -12.86
C LEU A 295 -2.96 -30.77 -11.56
#